data_AF-R2XNU3-F1
#
_entry.id   AF-R2XNU3-F1
#
_cell.length_a   1.000
_cell.length_b   1.000
_cell.length_c   1.000
_cell.angle_alpha   90.00
_cell.angle_beta   90.00
_cell.angle_gamma   90.00
#
_symmetry.space_group_name_H-M   'P 1'
#
loop_
_entity.id
_entity.type
_entity.pdbx_description
1 polymer ?
#
loop_
_entity_poly.entity_id
_entity_poly.type
_entity_poly.pdbx_seq_one_letter_code
_entity_poly.pdbx_strand_id
1 'polypeptide(L)'
;MDNLMLFFSFFGNWLLFTFPLFQGCLEMKEQANTIDILTEQNSDYKKVSPWYWLLPLWKLSLEKKRALTIMRHAALSQQQMKQMLLFFDRATAWFFVSLAGLLGGIAATHALIEQFFPHLSVWGLVIAVVFVLAISVFNVFYRLSEKREQRLFKKLFEDK
;
A
#
# COMPACT_ATOMS: atom_id res chain seq x y z
N MET A 1 -11.26 -30.60 -9.92
CA MET A 1 -10.65 -29.93 -8.76
C MET A 1 -9.72 -28.80 -9.20
N ASP A 2 -9.00 -28.98 -10.31
CA ASP A 2 -7.98 -28.06 -10.82
C ASP A 2 -8.50 -26.63 -11.08
N ASN A 3 -9.69 -26.49 -11.70
CA ASN A 3 -10.30 -25.16 -11.91
C ASN A 3 -10.58 -24.42 -10.61
N LEU A 4 -11.01 -25.12 -9.56
CA LEU A 4 -11.29 -24.54 -8.25
C LEU A 4 -9.99 -24.09 -7.55
N MET A 5 -8.91 -24.87 -7.70
CA MET A 5 -7.59 -24.47 -7.22
C MET A 5 -7.04 -23.24 -7.95
N LEU A 6 -7.29 -23.12 -9.26
CA LEU A 6 -6.93 -21.91 -10.02
C LEU A 6 -7.64 -20.67 -9.50
N PHE A 7 -8.94 -20.76 -9.20
CA PHE A 7 -9.67 -19.65 -8.58
C PHE A 7 -9.13 -19.31 -7.19
N PHE A 8 -8.88 -20.30 -6.33
CA PHE A 8 -8.30 -20.05 -5.01
C PHE A 8 -6.89 -19.44 -5.08
N SER A 9 -6.07 -19.88 -6.03
CA SER A 9 -4.76 -19.28 -6.27
C SER A 9 -4.90 -17.82 -6.73
N PHE A 10 -5.79 -17.55 -7.69
CA PHE A 10 -6.06 -16.19 -8.17
C PHE A 10 -6.51 -15.28 -7.02
N PHE A 11 -7.58 -15.63 -6.32
CA PHE A 11 -8.08 -14.81 -5.22
C PHE A 11 -7.06 -14.71 -4.08
N GLY A 12 -6.45 -15.82 -3.67
CA GLY A 12 -5.46 -15.84 -2.59
C GLY A 12 -4.29 -14.90 -2.84
N ASN A 13 -3.71 -14.93 -4.04
CA ASN A 13 -2.59 -14.05 -4.39
C ASN A 13 -3.01 -12.56 -4.45
N TRP A 14 -4.17 -12.25 -5.05
CA TRP A 14 -4.65 -10.86 -5.09
C TRP A 14 -5.05 -10.32 -3.71
N LEU A 15 -5.50 -11.18 -2.79
CA LEU A 15 -5.70 -10.83 -1.39
C LEU A 15 -4.37 -10.56 -0.67
N LEU A 16 -3.35 -11.38 -0.93
CA LEU A 16 -1.97 -11.18 -0.44
C LEU A 16 -1.32 -9.91 -1.01
N PHE A 17 -1.75 -9.43 -2.18
CA PHE A 17 -1.37 -8.10 -2.64
C PHE A 17 -2.13 -7.01 -1.89
N THR A 18 -3.46 -7.08 -1.89
CA THR A 18 -4.36 -5.98 -1.53
C THR A 18 -4.30 -5.62 -0.04
N PHE A 19 -4.38 -6.62 0.84
CA PHE A 19 -4.48 -6.36 2.29
C PHE A 19 -3.15 -5.99 2.93
N PRO A 20 -2.02 -6.63 2.59
CA PRO A 20 -0.70 -6.14 2.98
C PRO A 20 -0.41 -4.73 2.49
N LEU A 21 -0.83 -4.37 1.26
CA LEU A 21 -0.71 -2.98 0.80
C LEU A 21 -1.51 -2.03 1.69
N PHE A 22 -2.77 -2.38 2.00
CA PHE A 22 -3.61 -1.62 2.90
C PHE A 22 -2.97 -1.44 4.29
N GLN A 23 -2.43 -2.52 4.86
CA GLN A 23 -1.79 -2.51 6.16
C GLN A 23 -0.54 -1.62 6.17
N GLY A 24 0.32 -1.72 5.15
CA GLY A 24 1.49 -0.85 5.01
C GLY A 24 1.09 0.62 4.88
N CYS A 25 0.02 0.93 4.14
CA CYS A 25 -0.50 2.28 4.03
C CYS A 25 -1.11 2.79 5.35
N LEU A 26 -1.78 1.94 6.13
CA LEU A 26 -2.32 2.31 7.45
C LEU A 26 -1.21 2.72 8.41
N GLU A 27 -0.16 1.89 8.50
CA GLU A 27 0.98 2.17 9.37
C GLU A 27 1.72 3.45 8.96
N MET A 28 1.79 3.74 7.65
CA MET A 28 2.31 5.01 7.15
C MET A 28 1.39 6.19 7.45
N LYS A 29 0.06 6.04 7.34
CA LYS A 29 -0.92 7.10 7.64
C LYS A 29 -0.86 7.50 9.12
N GLU A 30 -0.73 6.52 10.02
CA GLU A 30 -0.61 6.74 11.46
C GLU A 30 0.63 7.60 11.79
N GLN A 31 1.73 7.38 11.06
CA GLN A 31 2.93 8.19 11.19
C GLN A 31 2.84 9.56 10.51
N ALA A 32 2.21 9.63 9.34
CA ALA A 32 2.12 10.86 8.55
C ALA A 32 1.53 12.01 9.38
N ASN A 33 0.47 11.74 10.15
CA ASN A 33 -0.11 12.73 11.06
C ASN A 33 0.89 13.25 12.10
N THR A 34 1.75 12.37 12.64
CA THR A 34 2.78 12.78 13.61
C THR A 34 3.87 13.62 12.96
N ILE A 35 4.29 13.25 11.74
CA ILE A 35 5.33 13.98 10.99
C ILE A 35 4.82 15.32 10.48
N ASP A 36 3.58 15.38 9.99
CA ASP A 36 2.97 16.60 9.46
C ASP A 36 2.86 17.67 10.56
N ILE A 37 2.42 17.30 11.77
CA ILE A 37 2.42 18.20 12.94
C ILE A 37 3.82 18.76 13.24
N LEU A 38 4.86 17.93 13.14
CA LEU A 38 6.25 18.35 13.38
C LEU A 38 6.82 19.18 12.22
N THR A 39 6.33 18.98 11.00
CA THR A 39 6.81 19.66 9.79
C THR A 39 6.15 21.02 9.61
N GLU A 40 4.89 21.20 10.04
CA GLU A 40 4.24 22.53 10.08
C GLU A 40 5.00 23.53 10.96
N GLN A 41 5.77 23.04 11.94
CA GLN A 41 6.61 23.88 12.80
C GLN A 41 7.93 24.29 12.14
N ASN A 42 8.37 23.66 11.04
CA ASN A 42 9.66 23.92 10.39
C ASN A 42 9.57 23.75 8.86
N SER A 43 9.54 24.87 8.13
CA SER A 43 9.22 24.93 6.68
C SER A 43 10.33 24.51 5.71
N ASP A 44 11.52 24.12 6.17
CA ASP A 44 12.72 24.00 5.31
C ASP A 44 12.93 22.59 4.67
N TYR A 45 11.99 21.65 4.86
CA TYR A 45 12.17 20.28 4.36
C TYR A 45 11.67 20.08 2.92
N LYS A 46 12.60 20.05 1.96
CA LYS A 46 12.32 19.72 0.55
C LYS A 46 11.62 18.35 0.42
N LYS A 47 10.48 18.33 -0.28
CA LYS A 47 9.73 17.10 -0.62
C LYS A 47 10.53 16.23 -1.58
N VAL A 48 10.44 14.90 -1.41
CA VAL A 48 11.05 13.96 -2.37
C VAL A 48 10.27 14.04 -3.69
N SER A 49 11.01 14.10 -4.79
CA SER A 49 10.41 14.22 -6.12
C SER A 49 9.50 13.02 -6.44
N PRO A 50 8.30 13.23 -7.02
CA PRO A 50 7.44 12.14 -7.47
C PRO A 50 8.11 11.21 -8.51
N TRP A 51 9.09 11.71 -9.27
CA TRP A 51 9.81 10.95 -10.29
C TRP A 51 10.53 9.69 -9.77
N TYR A 52 10.86 9.65 -8.47
CA TYR A 52 11.45 8.46 -7.85
C TYR A 52 10.47 7.27 -7.79
N TRP A 53 9.19 7.44 -8.14
CA TRP A 53 8.25 6.32 -8.29
C TRP A 53 8.66 5.29 -9.35
N LEU A 54 9.51 5.66 -10.31
CA LEU A 54 10.10 4.71 -11.26
C LEU A 54 10.91 3.61 -10.54
N LEU A 55 11.44 3.91 -9.35
CA LEU A 55 12.18 2.98 -8.51
C LEU A 55 11.62 3.05 -7.07
N PRO A 56 10.50 2.34 -6.79
CA PRO A 56 9.75 2.50 -5.55
C PRO A 56 10.58 2.23 -4.29
N LEU A 57 11.52 1.27 -4.35
CA LEU A 57 12.46 0.98 -3.26
C LEU A 57 13.35 2.20 -2.92
N TRP A 58 13.79 2.92 -3.95
CA TRP A 58 14.64 4.10 -3.76
C TRP A 58 13.84 5.26 -3.19
N LYS A 59 12.63 5.51 -3.73
CA LYS A 59 11.73 6.53 -3.18
C LYS A 59 11.47 6.30 -1.69
N LEU A 60 11.16 5.06 -1.31
CA LEU A 60 10.90 4.70 0.09
C LEU A 60 12.11 5.01 0.98
N SER A 61 13.32 4.68 0.52
CA SER A 61 14.56 5.00 1.23
C SER A 61 14.78 6.51 1.39
N LEU A 62 14.49 7.30 0.35
CA LEU A 62 14.62 8.76 0.39
C LEU A 62 13.61 9.40 1.34
N GLU A 63 12.35 8.95 1.33
CA GLU A 63 11.33 9.42 2.26
C GLU A 63 11.66 9.03 3.70
N LYS A 64 12.18 7.80 3.94
CA LYS A 64 12.67 7.37 5.26
C LYS A 64 13.81 8.27 5.74
N LYS A 65 14.77 8.59 4.87
CA LYS A 65 15.87 9.53 5.19
C LYS A 65 15.34 10.91 5.54
N ARG A 66 14.42 11.45 4.74
CA ARG A 66 13.78 12.75 5.00
C ARG A 66 13.07 12.76 6.35
N ALA A 67 12.27 11.73 6.65
CA ALA A 67 11.60 11.57 7.93
C ALA A 67 12.59 11.52 9.11
N LEU A 68 13.70 10.79 8.97
CA LEU A 68 14.77 10.74 9.98
C LEU A 68 15.42 12.10 10.21
N THR A 69 15.64 12.88 9.15
CA THR A 69 16.18 14.24 9.26
C THR A 69 15.20 15.17 9.97
N ILE A 70 13.91 15.11 9.67
CA ILE A 70 12.87 15.90 10.35
C ILE A 70 12.85 15.57 11.84
N MET A 71 12.82 14.28 12.18
CA MET A 71 12.82 13.82 13.58
C MET A 71 14.02 14.31 14.37
N ARG A 72 15.21 14.27 13.77
CA ARG A 72 16.45 14.70 14.43
C ARG A 72 16.41 16.18 14.79
N HIS A 73 15.83 17.01 13.94
CA HIS A 73 15.68 18.45 14.19
C HIS A 73 14.53 18.77 15.15
N ALA A 74 13.47 17.97 15.16
CA ALA A 74 12.32 18.12 16.06
C ALA A 74 12.61 17.75 17.54
N ALA A 75 13.86 17.42 17.88
CA ALA A 75 14.31 17.05 19.22
C ALA A 75 13.46 15.95 19.89
N LEU A 76 12.94 15.01 19.10
CA LEU A 76 12.13 13.90 19.63
C LEU A 76 12.91 13.07 20.65
N SER A 77 12.21 12.59 21.67
CA SER A 77 12.78 11.65 22.63
C SER A 77 13.25 10.37 21.92
N GLN A 78 14.26 9.70 22.47
CA GLN A 78 14.74 8.41 21.93
C GLN A 78 13.62 7.37 21.82
N GLN A 79 12.65 7.41 22.74
CA GLN A 79 11.49 6.51 22.73
C GLN A 79 10.57 6.77 21.54
N GLN A 80 10.27 8.04 21.23
CA GLN A 80 9.47 8.42 20.05
C GLN A 80 10.18 8.02 18.75
N MET A 81 11.49 8.25 18.66
CA MET A 81 12.28 7.87 17.48
C MET A 81 12.30 6.35 17.27
N LYS A 82 12.43 5.57 18.35
CA LYS A 82 12.36 4.10 18.29
C LYS A 82 10.99 3.61 17.84
N GLN A 83 9.91 4.18 18.37
CA GLN A 83 8.55 3.84 17.94
C GLN A 83 8.35 4.13 16.46
N MET A 84 8.82 5.27 15.98
CA MET A 84 8.69 5.64 14.57
C MET A 84 9.51 4.72 13.64
N LEU A 85 10.74 4.36 14.00
CA LEU A 85 11.49 3.35 13.25
C LEU A 85 10.74 2.02 13.16
N LEU A 86 10.09 1.60 14.24
CA LEU A 86 9.31 0.35 14.27
C LEU A 86 8.09 0.37 13.34
N PHE A 87 7.36 1.49 13.13
CA PHE A 87 6.32 1.46 12.08
C PHE A 87 6.89 1.57 10.66
N PHE A 88 8.04 2.24 10.44
CA PHE A 88 8.67 2.19 9.11
C PHE A 88 9.07 0.77 8.72
N ASP A 89 9.65 0.04 9.67
CA ASP A 89 10.10 -1.33 9.41
C ASP A 89 8.89 -2.27 9.21
N ARG A 90 7.81 -2.10 9.97
CA ARG A 90 6.54 -2.83 9.72
C ARG A 90 5.91 -2.47 8.36
N ALA A 91 5.84 -1.19 8.01
CA ALA A 91 5.25 -0.76 6.75
C ALA A 91 6.05 -1.28 5.56
N THR A 92 7.38 -1.32 5.70
CA THR A 92 8.29 -1.91 4.72
C THR A 92 8.07 -3.41 4.60
N ALA A 93 7.91 -4.14 5.72
CA ALA A 93 7.61 -5.57 5.69
C ALA A 93 6.30 -5.85 4.93
N TRP A 94 5.24 -5.10 5.23
CA TRP A 94 3.95 -5.25 4.54
C TRP A 94 4.03 -4.89 3.05
N PHE A 95 4.83 -3.90 2.68
CA PHE A 95 5.10 -3.58 1.29
C PHE A 95 5.74 -4.76 0.54
N PHE A 96 6.75 -5.43 1.14
CA PHE A 96 7.37 -6.60 0.52
C PHE A 96 6.42 -7.80 0.42
N VAL A 97 5.58 -8.03 1.43
CA VAL A 97 4.52 -9.06 1.36
C VAL A 97 3.54 -8.74 0.24
N SER A 98 3.12 -7.48 0.11
CA SER A 98 2.26 -7.03 -0.98
C SER A 98 2.91 -7.25 -2.34
N LEU A 99 4.19 -6.89 -2.49
CA LEU A 99 4.94 -7.10 -3.73
C LEU A 99 5.01 -8.59 -4.10
N ALA A 100 5.22 -9.48 -3.13
CA ALA A 100 5.18 -10.92 -3.36
C ALA A 100 3.79 -11.38 -3.84
N GLY A 101 2.72 -10.89 -3.19
CA GLY A 101 1.33 -11.13 -3.60
C GLY A 101 1.02 -10.59 -5.01
N LEU A 102 1.60 -9.46 -5.41
CA LEU A 102 1.44 -8.90 -6.77
C LEU A 102 2.04 -9.84 -7.81
N LEU A 103 3.29 -10.27 -7.61
CA LEU A 103 3.97 -11.17 -8.53
C LEU A 103 3.23 -12.52 -8.63
N GLY A 104 2.79 -13.06 -7.48
CA GLY A 104 1.95 -14.25 -7.44
C GLY A 104 0.60 -14.04 -8.13
N GLY A 105 -0.01 -12.85 -7.99
CA GLY A 105 -1.29 -12.49 -8.60
C GLY A 105 -1.21 -12.42 -10.11
N ILE A 106 -0.11 -11.86 -10.65
CA ILE A 106 0.17 -11.85 -12.09
C ILE A 106 0.27 -13.28 -12.63
N ALA A 107 1.06 -14.14 -11.96
CA ALA A 107 1.22 -15.54 -12.36
C ALA A 107 -0.10 -16.32 -12.29
N ALA A 108 -0.88 -16.14 -11.23
CA ALA A 108 -2.18 -16.80 -11.07
C ALA A 108 -3.22 -16.30 -12.10
N THR A 109 -3.16 -15.02 -12.47
CA THR A 109 -4.00 -14.44 -13.53
C THR A 109 -3.65 -15.02 -14.90
N HIS A 110 -2.35 -15.17 -15.19
CA HIS A 110 -1.89 -15.85 -16.40
C HIS A 110 -2.42 -17.28 -16.47
N ALA A 111 -2.25 -18.07 -15.41
CA ALA A 111 -2.72 -19.46 -15.36
C ALA A 111 -4.24 -19.58 -15.55
N LEU A 112 -5.02 -18.64 -14.98
CA LEU A 112 -6.46 -18.61 -15.14
C LEU A 112 -6.85 -18.27 -16.59
N ILE A 113 -6.21 -17.26 -17.19
CA ILE A 113 -6.47 -16.87 -18.59
C ILE A 113 -6.07 -17.99 -19.56
N GLU A 114 -4.94 -18.65 -19.34
CA GLU A 114 -4.48 -19.76 -20.19
C GLU A 114 -5.49 -20.92 -20.19
N GLN A 115 -6.09 -21.24 -19.04
CA GLN A 115 -7.09 -22.30 -18.92
C GLN A 115 -8.45 -21.96 -19.56
N PHE A 116 -8.94 -20.73 -19.36
CA PHE A 116 -10.31 -20.35 -19.76
C PHE A 116 -10.38 -19.56 -21.08
N PHE A 117 -9.29 -18.91 -21.48
CA PHE A 117 -9.18 -18.05 -22.65
C PHE A 117 -7.84 -18.25 -23.38
N PRO A 118 -7.54 -19.47 -23.88
CA PRO A 118 -6.22 -19.83 -24.43
C PRO A 118 -5.83 -19.00 -25.67
N HIS A 119 -6.79 -18.38 -26.36
CA HIS A 119 -6.54 -17.54 -27.54
C HIS A 119 -6.35 -16.05 -27.20
N LEU A 120 -6.38 -15.69 -25.92
CA LEU A 120 -6.22 -14.30 -25.51
C LEU A 120 -4.78 -13.84 -25.77
N SER A 121 -4.63 -12.69 -26.43
CA SER A 121 -3.32 -12.10 -26.67
C SER A 121 -2.65 -11.65 -25.36
N VAL A 122 -1.32 -11.47 -25.41
CA VAL A 122 -0.53 -10.90 -24.29
C VAL A 122 -1.10 -9.55 -23.83
N TRP A 123 -1.64 -8.75 -24.74
CA TRP A 123 -2.30 -7.48 -24.39
C TRP A 123 -3.57 -7.69 -23.56
N GLY A 124 -4.34 -8.75 -23.84
CA GLY A 124 -5.50 -9.11 -23.03
C GLY A 124 -5.11 -9.50 -21.59
N LEU A 125 -3.99 -10.22 -21.41
CA LEU A 125 -3.42 -10.49 -20.09
C LEU A 125 -3.02 -9.20 -19.38
N VAL A 126 -2.30 -8.30 -20.05
CA VAL A 126 -1.88 -7.01 -19.47
C VAL A 126 -3.09 -6.21 -19.03
N ILE A 127 -4.13 -6.12 -19.86
CA ILE A 127 -5.38 -5.43 -19.52
C ILE A 127 -6.04 -6.08 -18.30
N ALA A 128 -6.14 -7.40 -18.24
CA ALA A 128 -6.73 -8.11 -17.10
C ALA A 128 -5.95 -7.86 -15.81
N VAL A 129 -4.62 -7.94 -15.84
CA VAL A 129 -3.75 -7.64 -14.68
C VAL A 129 -3.92 -6.20 -14.24
N VAL A 130 -3.87 -5.24 -15.17
CA VAL A 130 -4.06 -3.81 -14.87
C VAL A 130 -5.44 -3.54 -14.28
N PHE A 131 -6.48 -4.21 -14.79
CA PHE A 131 -7.83 -4.08 -14.28
C PHE A 131 -7.96 -4.58 -12.84
N VAL A 132 -7.46 -5.77 -12.53
CA VAL A 132 -7.50 -6.31 -11.15
C VAL A 132 -6.63 -5.47 -10.22
N LEU A 133 -5.44 -5.06 -10.67
CA LEU A 133 -4.57 -4.15 -9.93
C LEU A 133 -5.27 -2.83 -9.59
N ALA A 134 -5.97 -2.22 -10.56
CA ALA A 134 -6.72 -0.99 -10.36
C ALA A 134 -7.83 -1.16 -9.33
N ILE A 135 -8.58 -2.28 -9.39
CA ILE A 135 -9.63 -2.60 -8.39
C ILE A 135 -9.02 -2.77 -7.00
N SER A 136 -7.93 -3.51 -6.88
CA SER A 136 -7.23 -3.74 -5.61
C SER A 136 -6.74 -2.42 -5.01
N VAL A 137 -6.04 -1.61 -5.79
CA VAL A 137 -5.52 -0.30 -5.35
C VAL A 137 -6.66 0.66 -5.00
N PHE A 138 -7.72 0.70 -5.80
CA PHE A 138 -8.92 1.48 -5.49
C PHE A 138 -9.55 1.04 -4.16
N ASN A 139 -9.63 -0.27 -3.90
CA ASN A 139 -10.14 -0.80 -2.64
C ASN A 139 -9.32 -0.32 -1.44
N VAL A 140 -7.99 -0.34 -1.57
CA VAL A 140 -7.07 0.18 -0.54
C VAL A 140 -7.33 1.65 -0.26
N PHE A 141 -7.31 2.50 -1.29
CA PHE A 141 -7.52 3.94 -1.12
C PHE A 141 -8.91 4.29 -0.61
N TYR A 142 -9.94 3.57 -1.08
CA TYR A 142 -11.30 3.73 -0.57
C TYR A 142 -11.37 3.42 0.92
N ARG A 143 -10.70 2.36 1.39
CA ARG A 143 -10.66 1.97 2.80
C ARG A 143 -9.87 2.95 3.67
N LEU A 144 -8.82 3.58 3.12
CA LEU A 144 -8.00 4.59 3.81
C LEU A 144 -8.67 5.97 3.85
N SER A 145 -9.63 6.23 2.96
CA SER A 145 -10.28 7.53 2.84
C SER A 145 -11.11 7.87 4.09
N GLU A 146 -10.95 9.11 4.57
CA GLU A 146 -11.72 9.63 5.71
C GLU A 146 -13.22 9.69 5.40
N LYS A 147 -13.59 9.75 4.11
CA LYS A 147 -14.99 9.70 3.66
C LYS A 147 -15.68 8.40 4.09
N ARG A 148 -14.97 7.27 4.13
CA ARG A 148 -15.52 6.01 4.63
C ARG A 148 -15.72 6.07 6.15
N GLU A 149 -14.73 6.60 6.85
CA GLU A 149 -14.76 6.77 8.30
C GLU A 149 -15.94 7.66 8.72
N GLN A 150 -16.06 8.84 8.12
CA GLN A 150 -17.17 9.77 8.34
C GLN A 150 -18.54 9.13 8.03
N ARG A 151 -18.66 8.36 6.94
CA ARG A 151 -19.90 7.63 6.61
C ARG A 151 -20.26 6.57 7.65
N LEU A 152 -19.27 5.85 8.19
CA LEU A 152 -19.49 4.84 9.22
C LEU A 152 -19.85 5.49 10.56
N PHE A 153 -19.15 6.56 10.94
CA PHE A 153 -19.49 7.36 12.12
C PHE A 153 -20.91 7.92 12.02
N LYS A 154 -21.26 8.54 10.90
CA LYS A 154 -22.62 9.04 10.63
C LYS A 154 -23.68 7.95 10.79
N LYS A 155 -23.48 6.76 10.21
CA LYS A 155 -24.41 5.62 10.38
C LYS A 155 -24.52 5.09 11.83
N LEU A 156 -23.48 5.23 12.64
CA LEU A 156 -23.48 4.73 14.01
C LEU A 156 -24.04 5.76 15.02
N PHE A 157 -23.94 7.05 14.72
CA PHE A 157 -24.22 8.13 15.67
C PHE A 157 -25.34 9.09 15.23
N GLU A 158 -25.73 9.14 13.95
CA GLU A 158 -26.87 9.95 13.46
C GLU A 158 -28.16 9.15 13.22
N ASP A 159 -28.11 7.80 13.19
CA ASP A 159 -29.30 6.92 13.12
C ASP A 159 -29.86 6.57 14.52
N LYS A 160 -29.70 7.46 15.52
CA LYS A 160 -30.33 7.34 16.84
C LYS A 160 -31.39 8.41 17.07
#